data_AF-A0A060CPH3-F1
#
_entry.id   AF-A0A060CPH3-F1
#
_cell.length_a   1.000
_cell.length_b   1.000
_cell.length_c   1.000
_cell.angle_alpha   90.00
_cell.angle_beta   90.00
_cell.angle_gamma   90.00
#
_symmetry.space_group_name_H-M   'P 1'
#
loop_
_entity.id
_entity.type
_entity.pdbx_description
1 polymer ?
#
loop_
_entity_poly.entity_id
_entity_poly.type
_entity_poly.pdbx_seq_one_letter_code
_entity_poly.pdbx_strand_id
1 'polypeptide(L)'
;PGLGLIRVAREWLLPALEHTFEDMAATVEGADALVSHPLAAYAARLVAESRCVPWISTMLVPVGFFSAYDGTELPLPPILSAPFRWLGPKSRSAYLKLGARATRFLAEPWYRLRAELGLPPRPRHP
;
A
#
# COMPACT_ATOMS: atom_id res chain seq x y z
N PRO A 1 11.42 16.84 7.63
CA PRO A 1 10.00 17.00 7.21
C PRO A 1 9.41 15.87 6.32
N GLY A 2 10.20 15.08 5.59
CA GLY A 2 9.69 14.10 4.60
C GLY A 2 9.28 12.70 5.11
N LEU A 3 9.35 12.42 6.41
CA LEU A 3 9.12 11.08 6.99
C LEU A 3 7.71 10.86 7.57
N GLY A 4 6.80 11.84 7.46
CA GLY A 4 5.50 11.80 8.14
C GLY A 4 4.65 10.57 7.78
N LEU A 5 4.55 10.23 6.49
CA LEU A 5 3.80 9.06 6.04
C LEU A 5 4.41 7.75 6.55
N ILE A 6 5.75 7.66 6.57
CA ILE A 6 6.44 6.48 7.10
C ILE A 6 6.19 6.33 8.60
N ARG A 7 6.13 7.45 9.36
CA ARG A 7 5.79 7.43 10.78
C ARG A 7 4.35 6.99 11.00
N VAL A 8 3.38 7.52 10.25
CA VAL A 8 1.97 7.08 10.36
C VAL A 8 1.85 5.57 10.06
N ALA A 9 2.52 5.09 9.01
CA ALA A 9 2.52 3.66 8.71
C ALA A 9 3.11 2.83 9.85
N ARG A 10 4.30 3.20 10.33
CA ARG A 10 5.06 2.43 11.33
C ARG A 10 4.49 2.51 12.74
N GLU A 11 3.99 3.68 13.14
CA GLU A 11 3.56 3.96 14.50
C GLU A 11 2.08 3.68 14.70
N TRP A 12 1.24 3.85 13.66
CA TRP A 12 -0.22 3.78 13.81
C TRP A 12 -0.85 2.65 12.98
N LEU A 13 -0.59 2.57 11.68
CA LEU A 13 -1.31 1.62 10.80
C LEU A 13 -0.87 0.16 11.01
N LEU A 14 0.42 -0.10 10.93
CA LEU A 14 0.96 -1.46 11.00
C LEU A 14 0.85 -2.08 12.40
N PRO A 15 1.08 -1.34 13.51
CA PRO A 15 0.87 -1.89 14.85
C PRO A 15 -0.58 -2.24 15.14
N ALA A 16 -1.54 -1.52 14.55
CA ALA A 16 -2.97 -1.81 14.69
C ALA A 16 -3.48 -2.86 13.68
N LEU A 17 -2.61 -3.44 12.85
CA LEU A 17 -3.03 -4.28 11.71
C LEU A 17 -3.82 -5.52 12.14
N GLU A 18 -3.36 -6.24 13.16
CA GLU A 18 -4.01 -7.46 13.66
C GLU A 18 -5.40 -7.14 14.21
N HIS A 19 -5.51 -6.14 15.07
CA HIS A 19 -6.79 -5.70 15.62
C HIS A 19 -7.76 -5.23 14.52
N THR A 20 -7.26 -4.44 13.55
CA THR A 20 -8.09 -3.99 12.41
C THR A 20 -8.52 -5.17 11.52
N PHE A 21 -7.67 -6.20 11.40
CA PHE A 21 -8.02 -7.42 10.69
C PHE A 21 -9.13 -8.18 11.39
N GLU A 22 -9.05 -8.37 12.72
CA GLU A 22 -10.07 -9.07 13.51
C GLU A 22 -11.43 -8.36 13.43
N ASP A 23 -11.44 -7.04 13.62
CA ASP A 23 -12.64 -6.21 13.50
C ASP A 23 -13.27 -6.33 12.10
N MET A 24 -12.46 -6.25 11.04
CA MET A 24 -12.97 -6.42 9.68
C MET A 24 -13.42 -7.85 9.39
N ALA A 25 -12.72 -8.85 9.91
CA ALA A 25 -13.06 -10.25 9.69
C ALA A 25 -14.41 -10.63 10.32
N ALA A 26 -14.73 -10.04 11.47
CA ALA A 26 -16.03 -10.21 12.14
C ALA A 26 -17.19 -9.53 11.37
N THR A 27 -16.91 -8.45 10.65
CA THR A 27 -17.96 -7.67 9.94
C THR A 27 -18.24 -8.16 8.51
N VAL A 28 -17.34 -8.95 7.93
CA VAL A 28 -17.47 -9.47 6.56
C VAL A 28 -18.33 -10.74 6.48
N GLU A 29 -18.73 -11.33 7.61
CA GLU A 29 -19.61 -12.50 7.61
C GLU A 29 -20.98 -12.18 7.00
N GLY A 30 -21.29 -12.81 5.87
CA GLY A 30 -22.53 -12.58 5.12
C GLY A 30 -22.50 -11.38 4.17
N ALA A 31 -21.37 -10.69 4.00
CA ALA A 31 -21.25 -9.57 3.07
C ALA A 31 -20.96 -10.04 1.63
N ASP A 32 -21.60 -9.40 0.64
CA ASP A 32 -21.34 -9.68 -0.79
C ASP A 32 -20.02 -9.08 -1.30
N ALA A 33 -19.52 -8.01 -0.66
CA ALA A 33 -18.27 -7.35 -1.01
C ALA A 33 -17.73 -6.51 0.16
N LEU A 34 -16.41 -6.35 0.20
CA LEU A 34 -15.69 -5.47 1.12
C LEU A 34 -15.21 -4.22 0.38
N VAL A 35 -15.58 -3.03 0.88
CA VAL A 35 -15.10 -1.73 0.37
C VAL A 35 -14.23 -1.08 1.43
N SER A 36 -13.00 -0.67 1.07
CA SER A 36 -12.06 -0.08 2.04
C SER A 36 -11.46 1.24 1.58
N HIS A 37 -11.23 2.14 2.54
CA HIS A 37 -10.37 3.31 2.40
C HIS A 37 -8.88 2.90 2.36
N PRO A 38 -7.95 3.66 1.74
CA PRO A 38 -6.54 3.28 1.62
C PRO A 38 -5.84 2.97 2.94
N LEU A 39 -6.23 3.64 4.02
CA LEU A 39 -5.64 3.40 5.35
C LEU A 39 -5.99 2.02 5.92
N ALA A 40 -7.15 1.48 5.57
CA ALA A 40 -7.60 0.15 5.99
C ALA A 40 -7.26 -0.94 4.95
N ALA A 41 -6.69 -0.56 3.80
CA ALA A 41 -6.50 -1.48 2.67
C ALA A 41 -5.61 -2.69 3.01
N TYR A 42 -4.63 -2.52 3.91
CA TYR A 42 -3.74 -3.59 4.33
C TYR A 42 -4.48 -4.75 4.99
N ALA A 43 -5.32 -4.47 6.00
CA ALA A 43 -6.12 -5.48 6.66
C ALA A 43 -7.28 -5.95 5.76
N ALA A 44 -7.93 -5.04 5.04
CA ALA A 44 -9.03 -5.37 4.14
C ALA A 44 -8.62 -6.40 3.07
N ARG A 45 -7.42 -6.29 2.51
CA ARG A 45 -6.90 -7.28 1.57
C ARG A 45 -6.72 -8.65 2.20
N LEU A 46 -6.22 -8.71 3.44
CA LEU A 46 -6.03 -9.98 4.14
C LEU A 46 -7.37 -10.64 4.45
N VAL A 47 -8.34 -9.88 4.93
CA VAL A 47 -9.71 -10.37 5.20
C VAL A 47 -10.38 -10.86 3.92
N ALA A 48 -10.30 -10.10 2.84
CA ALA A 48 -10.89 -10.48 1.56
C ALA A 48 -10.32 -11.82 1.04
N GLU A 49 -9.02 -12.06 1.23
CA GLU A 49 -8.40 -13.30 0.81
C GLU A 49 -8.65 -14.47 1.75
N SER A 50 -8.66 -14.23 3.06
CA SER A 50 -8.92 -15.29 4.03
C SER A 50 -10.39 -15.73 4.04
N ARG A 51 -11.31 -14.79 3.75
CA ARG A 51 -12.77 -15.03 3.72
C ARG A 51 -13.32 -15.22 2.31
N CYS A 52 -12.49 -15.17 1.28
CA CYS A 52 -12.88 -15.30 -0.13
C CYS A 52 -13.98 -14.32 -0.59
N VAL A 53 -13.93 -13.07 -0.11
CA VAL A 53 -14.92 -12.02 -0.43
C VAL A 53 -14.33 -11.03 -1.45
N PRO A 54 -15.11 -10.59 -2.46
CA PRO A 54 -14.68 -9.54 -3.38
C PRO A 54 -14.23 -8.26 -2.65
N TRP A 55 -13.12 -7.67 -3.07
CA TRP A 55 -12.56 -6.47 -2.44
C TRP A 55 -12.43 -5.30 -3.41
N ILE A 56 -12.96 -4.15 -2.99
CA ILE A 56 -12.92 -2.88 -3.69
C ILE A 56 -12.09 -1.90 -2.87
N SER A 57 -10.90 -1.59 -3.37
CA SER A 57 -10.03 -0.56 -2.79
C SER A 57 -10.41 0.81 -3.35
N THR A 58 -10.79 1.74 -2.49
CA THR A 58 -11.10 3.13 -2.86
C THR A 58 -9.86 4.00 -2.67
N MET A 59 -9.65 5.00 -3.54
CA MET A 59 -8.55 5.96 -3.42
C MET A 59 -9.09 7.39 -3.56
N LEU A 60 -8.96 8.19 -2.50
CA LEU A 60 -9.56 9.53 -2.45
C LEU A 60 -8.65 10.64 -2.99
N VAL A 61 -7.37 10.34 -3.21
CA VAL A 61 -6.39 11.34 -3.65
C VAL A 61 -5.56 10.84 -4.85
N PRO A 62 -5.33 11.69 -5.88
CA PRO A 62 -4.58 11.32 -7.07
C PRO A 62 -3.18 10.76 -6.79
N VAL A 63 -2.54 11.23 -5.71
CA VAL A 63 -1.16 10.85 -5.34
C VAL A 63 -1.00 9.34 -5.08
N GLY A 64 -2.08 8.60 -4.84
CA GLY A 64 -2.00 7.12 -4.70
C GLY A 64 -1.92 6.36 -6.02
N PHE A 65 -2.19 7.00 -7.16
CA PHE A 65 -2.14 6.38 -8.48
C PHE A 65 -0.74 6.51 -9.09
N PHE A 66 0.23 5.78 -8.53
CA PHE A 66 1.58 5.76 -9.06
C PHE A 66 1.63 5.05 -10.43
N SER A 67 2.13 5.76 -11.43
CA SER A 67 2.23 5.29 -12.81
C SER A 67 3.62 5.58 -13.38
N ALA A 68 4.07 4.73 -14.30
CA ALA A 68 5.31 4.98 -15.04
C ALA A 68 5.13 6.11 -16.07
N TYR A 69 3.90 6.40 -16.47
CA TYR A 69 3.58 7.36 -17.53
C TYR A 69 3.27 8.74 -16.97
N ASP A 70 2.58 8.79 -15.83
CA ASP A 70 2.24 10.05 -15.18
C ASP A 70 3.49 10.61 -14.51
N GLY A 71 3.88 11.81 -14.92
CA GLY A 71 4.98 12.53 -14.27
C GLY A 71 4.51 12.95 -12.88
N THR A 72 4.78 12.13 -11.86
CA THR A 72 4.66 12.60 -10.48
C THR A 72 5.65 13.72 -10.28
N GLU A 73 5.14 14.93 -10.02
CA GLU A 73 5.99 16.02 -9.57
C GLU A 73 6.62 15.57 -8.26
N LEU A 74 7.89 15.20 -8.31
CA LEU A 74 8.64 14.88 -7.11
C LEU A 74 8.64 16.16 -6.26
N PRO A 75 8.39 16.07 -4.94
CA PRO A 75 8.46 17.20 -4.02
C PRO A 75 9.93 17.57 -3.76
N LEU A 76 10.67 17.80 -4.84
CA LEU A 76 12.06 18.17 -4.90
C LEU A 76 12.15 19.61 -5.42
N PRO A 77 13.16 20.38 -4.97
CA PRO A 77 13.46 21.68 -5.56
C PRO A 77 13.52 21.61 -7.09
N PRO A 78 13.04 22.64 -7.82
CA PRO A 78 12.99 22.66 -9.29
C PRO A 78 14.30 22.27 -9.98
N ILE A 79 15.43 22.63 -9.35
CA ILE A 79 16.79 22.34 -9.83
C ILE A 79 17.08 20.83 -9.89
N LEU A 80 16.46 20.06 -8.98
CA LEU A 80 16.60 18.60 -8.89
C LEU A 80 15.49 17.85 -9.63
N SER A 81 14.29 18.43 -9.75
CA SER A 81 13.16 17.80 -10.44
C SER A 81 13.14 18.03 -11.95
N ALA A 82 13.71 19.13 -12.46
CA ALA A 82 13.79 19.44 -13.88
C ALA A 82 14.40 18.32 -14.77
N PRO A 83 15.56 17.71 -14.43
CA PRO A 83 16.09 16.59 -15.21
C PRO A 83 15.21 15.34 -15.10
N PHE A 84 14.50 15.15 -13.98
CA PHE A 84 13.58 14.03 -13.75
C PHE A 84 12.27 14.14 -14.54
N ARG A 85 11.86 15.35 -14.96
CA ARG A 85 10.70 15.55 -15.83
C ARG A 85 10.92 15.00 -17.23
N TRP A 86 12.15 15.05 -17.73
CA TRP A 86 12.51 14.58 -19.08
C TRP A 86 12.82 13.07 -19.15
N LEU A 87 12.99 12.45 -17.99
CA LEU A 87 13.23 11.02 -17.84
C LEU A 87 11.96 10.24 -18.22
N GLY A 88 12.06 9.41 -19.27
CA GLY A 88 10.93 8.66 -19.85
C GLY A 88 10.36 7.53 -18.95
N PRO A 89 9.36 6.78 -19.43
CA PRO A 89 8.62 5.83 -18.59
C PRO A 89 9.47 4.73 -17.92
N LYS A 90 10.58 4.35 -18.55
CA LYS A 90 11.49 3.30 -18.02
C LYS A 90 12.17 3.71 -16.72
N SER A 91 12.65 4.95 -16.62
CA SER A 91 13.32 5.43 -15.41
C SER A 91 12.32 5.67 -14.29
N ARG A 92 11.11 6.17 -14.59
CA ARG A 92 10.01 6.28 -13.62
C ARG A 92 9.58 4.92 -13.09
N SER A 93 9.46 3.92 -13.96
CA SER A 93 9.21 2.53 -13.55
C SER A 93 10.30 2.01 -12.61
N ALA A 94 11.58 2.26 -12.94
CA ALA A 94 12.69 1.87 -12.08
C ALA A 94 12.65 2.59 -10.73
N TYR A 95 12.33 3.88 -10.70
CA TYR A 95 12.15 4.65 -9.48
C TYR A 95 11.03 4.10 -8.60
N LEU A 96 9.85 3.81 -9.16
CA LEU A 96 8.74 3.21 -8.42
C LEU A 96 9.11 1.83 -7.84
N LYS A 97 9.81 1.00 -8.62
CA LYS A 97 10.32 -0.29 -8.14
C LYS A 97 11.33 -0.13 -7.01
N LEU A 98 12.23 0.85 -7.11
CA LEU A 98 13.21 1.15 -6.07
C LEU A 98 12.52 1.64 -4.79
N GLY A 99 11.53 2.53 -4.93
CA GLY A 99 10.69 2.99 -3.82
C GLY A 99 9.98 1.83 -3.12
N ALA A 100 9.29 0.97 -3.88
CA ALA A 100 8.62 -0.21 -3.34
C ALA A 100 9.59 -1.18 -2.63
N ARG A 101 10.82 -1.32 -3.12
CA ARG A 101 11.85 -2.12 -2.47
C ARG A 101 12.36 -1.46 -1.19
N ALA A 102 12.56 -0.15 -1.22
CA ALA A 102 13.01 0.64 -0.08
C ALA A 102 11.99 0.67 1.05
N THR A 103 10.68 0.61 0.76
CA THR A 103 9.62 0.55 1.78
C THR A 103 9.26 -0.86 2.23
N ARG A 104 9.85 -1.91 1.62
CA ARG A 104 9.48 -3.30 1.89
C ARG A 104 9.64 -3.69 3.36
N PHE A 105 10.61 -3.13 4.07
CA PHE A 105 10.82 -3.39 5.49
C PHE A 105 9.65 -2.94 6.36
N LEU A 106 8.87 -1.95 5.91
CA LEU A 106 7.67 -1.50 6.61
C LEU A 106 6.57 -2.55 6.51
N ALA A 107 6.48 -3.27 5.40
CA ALA A 107 5.44 -4.29 5.21
C ALA A 107 5.68 -5.60 5.99
N GLU A 108 6.74 -5.69 6.79
CA GLU A 108 7.07 -6.90 7.55
C GLU A 108 5.93 -7.41 8.46
N PRO A 109 5.23 -6.57 9.26
CA PRO A 109 4.10 -7.03 10.07
C PRO A 109 2.97 -7.60 9.22
N TRP A 110 2.75 -7.04 8.04
CA TRP A 110 1.75 -7.52 7.10
C TRP A 110 2.11 -8.88 6.50
N TYR A 111 3.38 -9.09 6.15
CA TYR A 111 3.85 -10.40 5.67
C TYR A 111 3.76 -11.48 6.75
N ARG A 112 4.05 -11.13 8.01
CA ARG A 112 3.90 -12.04 9.15
C ARG A 112 2.46 -12.50 9.31
N LEU A 113 1.51 -11.55 9.43
CA LEU A 113 0.09 -11.87 9.58
C LEU A 113 -0.43 -12.69 8.38
N ARG A 114 0.03 -12.36 7.17
CA ARG A 114 -0.29 -13.15 5.98
C ARG A 114 0.16 -14.61 6.10
N ALA A 115 1.36 -14.84 6.61
CA ALA A 115 1.91 -16.17 6.78
C ALA A 115 1.16 -16.96 7.88
N GLU A 116 0.79 -16.29 8.98
CA GLU A 116 -0.03 -16.87 10.05
C GLU A 116 -1.41 -17.30 9.55
N LEU A 117 -2.00 -16.53 8.62
CA LEU A 117 -3.25 -16.87 7.94
C LEU A 117 -3.12 -17.98 6.88
N GLY A 118 -1.92 -18.53 6.65
CA GLY A 118 -1.68 -19.59 5.66
C GLY A 118 -1.82 -19.14 4.21
N LEU A 119 -1.82 -17.83 3.94
CA LEU A 119 -2.00 -17.28 2.60
C LEU A 119 -0.69 -17.38 1.79
N PRO A 120 -0.76 -17.68 0.47
CA PRO A 120 0.44 -17.83 -0.35
C PRO A 120 1.25 -16.52 -0.43
N PRO A 121 2.59 -16.59 -0.45
CA PRO A 121 3.45 -15.42 -0.55
C PRO A 121 3.21 -14.70 -1.87
N ARG A 122 3.35 -13.37 -1.87
CA ARG A 122 3.17 -12.56 -3.07
C ARG A 122 4.43 -11.81 -3.50
N PRO A 123 4.67 -11.71 -4.82
CA PRO A 123 5.80 -10.98 -5.36
C PRO A 123 5.58 -9.46 -5.38
N ARG A 124 4.33 -8.98 -5.21
CA ARG A 124 3.97 -7.56 -5.29
C ARG A 124 3.78 -6.99 -3.88
N HIS A 125 4.33 -5.79 -3.64
CA HIS A 125 4.19 -5.06 -2.38
C HIS A 125 2.69 -4.79 -2.10
N PRO A 126 2.24 -4.89 -0.84
CA PRO A 126 0.88 -4.55 -0.45
C PRO A 126 0.53 -3.08 -0.75
#